data_AF-A0A660LZT9-F1
#
_entry.id   AF-A0A660LZT9-F1
#
_cell.length_a   1.000
_cell.length_b   1.000
_cell.length_c   1.000
_cell.angle_alpha   90.00
_cell.angle_beta   90.00
_cell.angle_gamma   90.00
#
_symmetry.space_group_name_H-M   'P 1'
#
loop_
_entity.id
_entity.type
_entity.pdbx_description
1 polymer ?
#
loop_
_entity_poly.entity_id
_entity_poly.type
_entity_poly.pdbx_seq_one_letter_code
_entity_poly.pdbx_strand_id
1 'polypeptide(L)'
;MRSGSTTRWRAKEKSYSDYRKKHRTNGCVFCRLVQHPTSQVIEKTKHCLIIKNRFGYDLWDGCGVKQHLMVIPRRHVASLGELTDEEKIDYMDQVARFEVDGYSIYARSPGNKTKSVIHQHAHLIKIDNKPKRWLIFLKKPHILIGR
;
A
#
# COMPACT_ATOMS: atom_id res chain seq x y z
N MET A 1 8.34 -3.91 14.32
CA MET A 1 9.52 -3.27 13.67
C MET A 1 9.06 -2.64 12.35
N ARG A 2 9.45 -1.39 12.08
CA ARG A 2 9.33 -0.80 10.73
C ARG A 2 10.63 -1.14 10.00
N SER A 3 10.55 -1.91 8.93
CA SER A 3 11.68 -2.16 8.03
C SER A 3 12.09 -0.84 7.37
N GLY A 4 13.38 -0.53 7.39
CA GLY A 4 13.94 0.78 7.00
C GLY A 4 13.63 1.25 5.57
N SER A 5 13.14 0.37 4.69
CA SER A 5 12.80 0.70 3.31
C SER A 5 11.45 1.41 3.14
N THR A 6 10.57 1.49 4.16
CA THR A 6 9.20 2.00 4.00
C THR A 6 8.85 3.00 5.10
N THR A 7 9.04 4.30 4.86
CA THR A 7 8.92 5.30 5.93
C THR A 7 7.99 6.45 5.56
N ARG A 8 7.21 6.89 6.56
CA ARG A 8 6.51 8.17 6.57
C ARG A 8 7.20 9.14 7.51
N TRP A 9 7.17 10.42 7.19
CA TRP A 9 7.54 11.49 8.10
C TRP A 9 6.68 11.44 9.36
N ARG A 10 7.24 11.92 10.47
CA ARG A 10 6.58 11.90 11.79
C ARG A 10 5.20 12.57 11.78
N ALA A 11 5.05 13.68 11.05
CA ALA A 11 3.79 14.40 10.93
C ALA A 11 2.70 13.58 10.22
N LYS A 12 3.03 12.97 9.07
CA LYS A 12 2.10 12.09 8.33
C LYS A 12 1.78 10.83 9.12
N GLU A 13 2.75 10.29 9.87
CA GLU A 13 2.51 9.16 10.74
C GLU A 13 1.58 9.50 11.91
N LYS A 14 1.73 10.69 12.51
CA LYS A 14 0.81 11.20 13.53
C LYS A 14 -0.60 11.34 12.96
N SER A 15 -0.72 11.96 11.78
CA SER A 15 -2.01 12.09 11.07
C SER A 15 -2.67 10.74 10.79
N TYR A 16 -1.91 9.74 10.34
CA TYR A 16 -2.41 8.37 10.15
C TYR A 16 -2.90 7.75 11.47
N SER A 17 -2.12 7.88 12.54
CA SER A 17 -2.48 7.38 13.88
C SER A 17 -3.77 8.03 14.40
N ASP A 18 -3.88 9.35 14.29
CA ASP A 18 -5.05 10.11 14.71
C ASP A 18 -6.29 9.75 13.88
N TYR A 19 -6.12 9.60 12.56
CA TYR A 19 -7.18 9.12 11.67
C TYR A 19 -7.67 7.74 12.09
N ARG A 20 -6.77 6.79 12.32
CA ARG A 20 -7.09 5.42 12.72
C ARG A 20 -7.80 5.34 14.09
N LYS A 21 -7.45 6.24 15.03
CA LYS A 21 -8.15 6.34 16.32
C LYS A 21 -9.57 6.87 16.16
N LYS A 22 -9.75 7.92 15.34
CA LYS A 22 -11.05 8.58 15.12
C LYS A 22 -12.00 7.77 14.24
N HIS A 23 -11.47 7.03 13.26
CA HIS A 23 -12.25 6.32 12.24
C HIS A 23 -12.14 4.81 12.44
N ARG A 24 -12.58 4.32 13.60
CA ARG A 24 -12.82 2.89 13.80
C ARG A 24 -14.06 2.50 13.00
N THR A 25 -13.87 2.02 11.78
CA THR A 25 -14.98 1.58 10.93
C THR A 25 -15.40 0.17 11.33
N ASN A 26 -16.70 -0.02 11.60
CA ASN A 26 -17.30 -1.35 11.56
C ASN A 26 -17.32 -1.80 10.09
N GLY A 27 -16.56 -2.84 9.77
CA GLY A 27 -16.44 -3.42 8.43
C GLY A 27 -15.23 -2.97 7.62
N CYS A 28 -15.12 -3.52 6.40
CA CYS A 28 -13.98 -3.31 5.52
C CYS A 28 -14.08 -1.97 4.75
N VAL A 29 -13.08 -1.11 4.94
CA VAL A 29 -12.97 0.18 4.24
C VAL A 29 -12.92 0.04 2.71
N PHE A 30 -12.34 -1.03 2.20
CA PHE A 30 -12.25 -1.26 0.75
C PHE A 30 -13.57 -1.76 0.17
N CYS A 31 -14.31 -2.62 0.86
CA CYS A 31 -15.66 -3.01 0.41
C CYS A 31 -16.59 -1.79 0.33
N ARG A 32 -16.51 -0.89 1.31
CA ARG A 32 -17.25 0.38 1.26
C ARG A 32 -16.83 1.23 0.07
N LEU A 33 -15.53 1.27 -0.26
CA LEU A 33 -15.04 2.03 -1.41
C LEU A 33 -15.48 1.41 -2.75
N VAL A 34 -15.63 0.08 -2.82
CA VAL A 34 -16.20 -0.62 -3.98
C VAL A 34 -17.68 -0.26 -4.17
N GLN A 35 -18.45 -0.21 -3.09
CA GLN A 35 -19.89 0.13 -3.13
C GLN A 35 -20.14 1.62 -3.34
N HIS A 36 -19.34 2.46 -2.69
CA HIS A 36 -19.44 3.92 -2.71
C HIS A 36 -18.08 4.54 -3.05
N PRO A 37 -17.71 4.54 -4.35
CA PRO A 37 -16.47 5.14 -4.83
C PRO A 37 -16.37 6.61 -4.42
N THR A 38 -15.19 6.99 -3.94
CA THR A 38 -14.87 8.39 -3.59
C THR A 38 -13.80 8.91 -4.55
N SER A 39 -13.38 10.18 -4.39
CA SER A 39 -12.25 10.77 -5.12
C SER A 39 -10.91 10.05 -4.94
N GLN A 40 -10.83 9.07 -4.03
CA GLN A 40 -9.67 8.21 -3.86
C GLN A 40 -9.52 7.19 -5.00
N VAL A 41 -10.61 6.83 -5.68
CA VAL A 41 -10.60 5.88 -6.80
C VAL A 41 -10.13 6.62 -8.06
N ILE A 42 -9.05 6.13 -8.67
CA ILE A 42 -8.52 6.65 -9.93
C ILE A 42 -9.19 5.93 -11.10
N GLU A 43 -9.30 4.60 -10.99
CA GLU A 43 -9.74 3.75 -12.08
C GLU A 43 -10.46 2.52 -11.52
N LYS A 44 -11.38 1.98 -12.32
CA LYS A 44 -12.07 0.73 -12.05
C LYS A 44 -11.88 -0.20 -13.24
N THR A 45 -11.53 -1.44 -12.96
CA THR A 45 -11.48 -2.51 -13.95
C THR A 45 -12.64 -3.47 -13.67
N LYS A 46 -12.67 -4.59 -14.41
CA LYS A 46 -13.73 -5.59 -14.23
C LYS A 46 -13.73 -6.14 -12.80
N HIS A 47 -12.56 -6.52 -12.29
CA HIS A 47 -12.36 -7.18 -11.01
C HIS A 47 -11.54 -6.37 -10.00
N CYS A 48 -10.94 -5.23 -10.37
CA CYS A 48 -10.11 -4.41 -9.48
C CYS A 48 -10.52 -2.93 -9.39
N LEU A 49 -10.04 -2.27 -8.33
CA LEU A 49 -9.98 -0.82 -8.18
C LEU A 49 -8.53 -0.37 -8.05
N ILE A 50 -8.18 0.72 -8.74
CA ILE A 50 -6.93 1.44 -8.54
C ILE A 50 -7.21 2.70 -7.75
N ILE A 51 -6.57 2.82 -6.58
CA ILE A 51 -6.86 3.91 -5.65
C ILE A 51 -5.59 4.61 -5.17
N LYS A 52 -5.68 5.91 -4.86
CA LYS A 52 -4.62 6.64 -4.18
C LYS A 52 -4.51 6.16 -2.74
N ASN A 53 -3.31 5.93 -2.21
CA ASN A 53 -3.14 5.68 -0.79
C ASN A 53 -3.24 7.02 -0.02
N ARG A 54 -4.29 7.18 0.79
CA ARG A 54 -4.51 8.38 1.63
C ARG A 54 -3.33 8.67 2.56
N PHE A 55 -2.63 7.63 3.01
CA PHE A 55 -1.44 7.72 3.85
C PHE A 55 -0.27 7.02 3.16
N GLY A 56 0.11 7.54 1.99
CA GLY A 56 1.28 7.08 1.25
C GLY A 56 2.58 7.18 2.04
N TYR A 57 3.59 6.44 1.61
CA TYR A 57 4.95 6.56 2.10
C TYR A 57 5.61 7.84 1.57
N ASP A 58 6.60 8.33 2.32
CA ASP A 58 7.45 9.45 1.89
C ASP A 58 8.76 8.93 1.27
N LEU A 59 9.27 7.82 1.80
CA LEU A 59 10.46 7.14 1.31
C LEU A 59 10.17 5.68 0.98
N TRP A 60 10.72 5.24 -0.15
CA TRP A 60 10.73 3.86 -0.61
C TRP A 60 12.07 3.57 -1.30
N ASP A 61 12.73 2.48 -0.95
CA ASP A 61 14.05 2.06 -1.47
C ASP A 61 15.08 3.20 -1.49
N GLY A 62 15.13 3.96 -0.39
CA GLY A 62 16.07 5.08 -0.24
C GLY A 62 15.78 6.31 -1.13
N CYS A 63 14.69 6.29 -1.89
CA CYS A 63 14.25 7.37 -2.77
C CYS A 63 12.96 8.03 -2.25
N GLY A 64 12.66 9.24 -2.74
CA GLY A 64 11.39 9.90 -2.44
C GLY A 64 10.24 9.24 -3.20
N VAL A 65 9.07 9.12 -2.59
CA VAL A 65 7.88 8.58 -3.27
C VAL A 65 7.15 9.70 -4.01
N LYS A 66 7.00 9.58 -5.33
CA LYS A 66 6.20 10.48 -6.16
C LYS A 66 4.72 10.12 -6.10
N GLN A 67 4.40 8.84 -6.25
CA GLN A 67 3.03 8.35 -6.23
C GLN A 67 2.94 7.04 -5.45
N HIS A 68 1.88 6.92 -4.67
CA HIS A 68 1.58 5.70 -3.93
C HIS A 68 0.12 5.34 -4.18
N LEU A 69 -0.07 4.35 -5.04
CA LEU A 69 -1.37 3.80 -5.40
C LEU A 69 -1.53 2.40 -4.77
N MET A 70 -2.72 1.86 -4.86
CA MET A 70 -3.00 0.49 -4.49
C MET A 70 -3.95 -0.14 -5.52
N VAL A 71 -3.66 -1.39 -5.89
CA VAL A 71 -4.59 -2.26 -6.61
C VAL A 71 -5.31 -3.16 -5.61
N ILE A 72 -6.63 -3.18 -5.68
CA ILE A 72 -7.52 -3.84 -4.73
C ILE A 72 -8.55 -4.65 -5.51
N PRO A 73 -8.72 -5.96 -5.26
CA PRO A 73 -9.82 -6.73 -5.84
C PRO A 73 -11.17 -6.18 -5.35
N ARG A 74 -12.18 -6.21 -6.20
CA ARG A 74 -13.52 -5.72 -5.83
C ARG A 74 -14.18 -6.65 -4.81
N ARG A 75 -13.96 -7.96 -4.94
CA ARG A 75 -14.42 -8.98 -4.01
C ARG A 75 -13.54 -8.98 -2.76
N HIS A 76 -14.17 -9.13 -1.60
CA HIS A 76 -13.44 -9.25 -0.34
C HIS A 76 -12.72 -10.59 -0.27
N VAL A 77 -11.40 -10.56 -0.45
CA VAL A 77 -10.50 -11.69 -0.22
C VAL A 77 -9.36 -11.27 0.70
N ALA A 78 -8.82 -12.18 1.50
CA ALA A 78 -7.69 -11.88 2.38
C ALA A 78 -6.34 -12.12 1.68
N SER A 79 -6.31 -13.07 0.74
CA SER A 79 -5.13 -13.57 0.04
C SER A 79 -5.32 -13.56 -1.49
N LEU A 80 -4.23 -13.46 -2.24
CA LEU A 80 -4.25 -13.63 -3.71
C LEU A 80 -4.65 -15.05 -4.12
N GLY A 81 -4.40 -16.05 -3.28
CA GLY A 81 -4.79 -17.44 -3.53
C GLY A 81 -6.30 -17.69 -3.51
N GLU A 82 -7.09 -16.74 -2.99
CA GLU A 82 -8.55 -16.84 -2.94
C GLU A 82 -9.22 -16.28 -4.19
N LEU A 83 -8.49 -15.61 -5.09
CA LEU A 83 -9.01 -15.03 -6.32
C LEU A 83 -9.45 -16.12 -7.31
N THR A 84 -10.52 -15.87 -8.08
CA THR A 84 -10.84 -16.69 -9.27
C THR A 84 -9.79 -16.45 -10.35
N ASP A 85 -9.76 -17.30 -11.39
CA ASP A 85 -8.76 -17.15 -12.44
C ASP A 85 -8.95 -15.87 -13.25
N GLU A 86 -10.20 -15.46 -13.50
CA GLU A 86 -10.51 -14.18 -14.14
C GLU A 86 -10.07 -12.98 -13.27
N GLU A 87 -10.27 -13.09 -11.95
CA GLU A 87 -9.80 -12.06 -11.01
C GLU A 87 -8.27 -12.01 -10.95
N LYS A 88 -7.58 -13.16 -11.01
CA LYS A 88 -6.10 -13.21 -11.04
C LYS A 88 -5.56 -12.59 -12.32
N ILE A 89 -6.17 -12.88 -13.47
CA ILE A 89 -5.78 -12.31 -14.77
C ILE A 89 -5.90 -10.80 -14.73
N ASP A 90 -7.08 -10.26 -14.40
CA ASP A 90 -7.29 -8.81 -14.34
C ASP A 90 -6.35 -8.16 -13.30
N TYR A 91 -6.17 -8.78 -12.13
CA TYR A 91 -5.24 -8.28 -11.12
C TYR A 91 -3.79 -8.26 -11.63
N MET A 92 -3.33 -9.33 -12.26
CA MET A 92 -1.97 -9.43 -12.78
C MET A 92 -1.74 -8.47 -13.95
N ASP A 93 -2.72 -8.29 -14.83
CA ASP A 93 -2.68 -7.30 -15.91
C ASP A 93 -2.47 -5.89 -15.36
N GLN A 94 -3.17 -5.54 -14.26
CA GLN A 94 -2.95 -4.26 -13.59
C GLN A 94 -1.55 -4.17 -13.00
N VAL A 95 -1.09 -5.21 -12.30
CA VAL A 95 0.23 -5.27 -11.68
C VAL A 95 1.32 -5.09 -12.75
N ALA A 96 1.26 -5.84 -13.85
CA ALA A 96 2.19 -5.76 -14.96
C ALA A 96 2.16 -4.38 -15.64
N ARG A 97 0.97 -3.83 -15.90
CA ARG A 97 0.82 -2.48 -16.48
C ARG A 97 1.53 -1.42 -15.63
N PHE A 98 1.30 -1.43 -14.32
CA PHE A 98 1.94 -0.46 -13.43
C PHE A 98 3.44 -0.71 -13.23
N GLU A 99 3.89 -1.97 -13.29
CA GLU A 99 5.32 -2.29 -13.26
C GLU A 99 6.06 -1.66 -14.44
N VAL A 100 5.54 -1.85 -15.66
CA VAL A 100 6.06 -1.22 -16.89
C VAL A 100 6.07 0.30 -16.78
N ASP A 101 5.07 0.89 -16.12
CA ASP A 101 5.00 2.33 -15.85
C ASP A 101 5.98 2.81 -14.75
N GLY A 102 6.82 1.93 -14.23
CA GLY A 102 7.88 2.22 -13.25
C GLY A 102 7.41 2.24 -11.79
N TYR A 103 6.36 1.49 -11.46
CA TYR A 103 5.93 1.30 -10.08
C TYR A 103 6.50 0.00 -9.49
N SER A 104 7.06 0.08 -8.29
CA SER A 104 7.37 -1.09 -7.48
C SER A 104 6.09 -1.66 -6.87
N ILE A 105 6.01 -3.00 -6.81
CA ILE A 105 4.86 -3.72 -6.30
C ILE A 105 5.18 -4.32 -4.94
N TYR A 106 4.28 -4.12 -3.97
CA TYR A 106 4.45 -4.68 -2.63
C TYR A 106 3.12 -5.09 -2.00
N ALA A 107 2.98 -6.35 -1.60
CA ALA A 107 1.81 -6.84 -0.88
C ALA A 107 2.22 -7.53 0.42
N ARG A 108 1.40 -7.34 1.47
CA ARG A 108 1.60 -8.04 2.76
C ARG A 108 0.75 -9.29 2.83
N SER A 109 1.34 -10.39 3.31
CA SER A 109 0.62 -11.63 3.57
C SER A 109 -0.52 -11.43 4.59
N PRO A 110 -1.59 -12.23 4.52
CA PRO A 110 -2.74 -12.11 5.43
C PRO A 110 -2.34 -12.22 6.92
N GLY A 111 -1.40 -13.12 7.25
CA GLY A 111 -0.91 -13.34 8.62
C GLY A 111 0.05 -12.25 9.14
N ASN A 112 0.40 -11.25 8.33
CA ASN A 112 1.30 -10.21 8.77
C ASN A 112 0.61 -9.27 9.77
N LYS A 113 1.05 -9.29 11.04
CA LYS A 113 0.52 -8.46 12.14
C LYS A 113 0.58 -6.95 11.91
N THR A 114 1.38 -6.49 10.93
CA THR A 114 1.47 -5.07 10.56
C THR A 114 0.49 -4.67 9.45
N LYS A 115 -0.19 -5.63 8.81
CA LYS A 115 -1.23 -5.38 7.81
C LYS A 115 -2.45 -4.76 8.50
N SER A 116 -2.82 -3.54 8.10
CA SER A 116 -3.89 -2.79 8.75
C SER A 116 -5.29 -3.12 8.24
N VAL A 117 -5.40 -3.63 7.01
CA VAL A 117 -6.66 -4.02 6.37
C VAL A 117 -6.49 -5.44 5.85
N ILE A 118 -7.35 -6.36 6.28
CA ILE A 118 -7.26 -7.78 5.93
C ILE A 118 -7.49 -7.98 4.42
N HIS A 119 -8.49 -7.29 3.87
CA HIS A 119 -8.80 -7.29 2.44
C HIS A 119 -7.53 -7.03 1.63
N GLN A 120 -7.23 -7.96 0.72
CA GLN A 120 -6.04 -7.99 -0.09
C GLN A 120 -5.85 -6.69 -0.87
N HIS A 121 -4.60 -6.23 -0.92
CA HIS A 121 -4.20 -5.06 -1.68
C HIS A 121 -2.70 -5.16 -1.93
N ALA A 122 -2.27 -4.75 -3.12
CA ALA A 122 -0.86 -4.46 -3.38
C ALA A 122 -0.67 -2.96 -3.45
N HIS A 123 0.40 -2.49 -2.85
CA HIS A 123 0.93 -1.16 -3.00
C HIS A 123 1.66 -1.06 -4.34
N LEU A 124 1.37 -0.01 -5.08
CA LEU A 124 2.04 0.38 -6.32
C LEU A 124 2.76 1.70 -6.01
N ILE A 125 4.09 1.68 -6.02
CA ILE A 125 4.90 2.79 -5.51
C ILE A 125 5.85 3.27 -6.59
N LYS A 126 5.68 4.51 -7.04
CA LYS A 126 6.58 5.16 -7.99
C LYS A 126 7.48 6.15 -7.26
N ILE A 127 8.78 5.99 -7.44
CA ILE A 127 9.80 6.80 -6.77
C ILE A 127 10.29 7.96 -7.65
N ASP A 128 11.04 8.88 -7.03
CA ASP A 128 11.64 10.04 -7.69
C ASP A 128 12.96 9.74 -8.40
N ASN A 129 13.51 8.52 -8.22
CA ASN A 129 14.85 8.12 -8.66
C ASN A 129 15.96 9.07 -8.18
N LYS A 130 15.76 9.70 -7.01
CA LYS A 130 16.77 10.56 -6.37
C LYS A 130 17.17 9.93 -5.02
N PRO A 131 18.18 9.03 -5.02
CA PRO A 131 18.65 8.38 -3.81
C PRO A 131 19.05 9.41 -2.76
N LYS A 132 18.59 9.20 -1.52
CA LYS A 132 18.98 10.07 -0.41
C LYS A 132 20.35 9.60 0.10
N ARG A 133 21.36 10.46 -0.01
CA ARG A 133 22.73 10.19 0.44
C ARG A 133 22.83 9.89 1.94
N TRP A 134 21.96 10.52 2.73
CA TRP A 134 21.90 10.34 4.18
C TRP A 134 20.46 10.11 4.62
N LEU A 135 20.22 9.02 5.35
CA LEU A 135 18.96 8.72 6.01
C LEU A 135 19.24 8.37 7.47
N ILE A 136 18.99 9.33 8.36
CA ILE A 136 19.19 9.17 9.80
C ILE A 136 17.86 8.79 10.44
N PHE A 137 17.75 7.54 10.88
CA PHE A 137 16.62 7.10 11.67
C PHE A 137 16.89 7.43 13.15
N LEU A 138 15.89 7.99 13.84
CA LEU A 138 15.98 8.34 15.27
C LEU A 138 15.08 7.49 16.22
N LYS A 139 14.26 6.56 15.71
CA LYS A 139 13.60 5.47 16.49
C LYS A 139 14.08 4.03 16.22
N LYS A 140 14.35 3.24 17.28
CA LYS A 140 14.85 1.84 17.22
C LYS A 140 14.03 0.90 16.28
N PRO A 141 14.66 -0.15 15.71
CA PRO A 141 16.08 -0.49 15.82
C PRO A 141 16.90 0.21 14.73
N HIS A 142 17.86 1.02 15.15
CA HIS A 142 18.82 1.73 14.28
C HIS A 142 20.00 0.89 13.86
N ILE A 143 20.21 -0.18 14.61
CA ILE A 143 21.38 -1.02 14.53
C ILE A 143 20.82 -2.40 14.25
N LEU A 144 20.95 -2.82 12.99
CA LEU A 144 20.84 -4.22 12.60
C LEU A 144 22.26 -4.78 12.59
N ILE A 145 22.73 -5.27 13.73
CA ILE A 145 23.94 -6.09 13.77
C ILE A 145 23.51 -7.49 13.35
N GLY A 146 23.84 -7.87 12.13
CA GLY A 146 23.78 -9.28 11.71
C GLY A 146 24.88 -10.07 12.41
N ARG A 147 24.59 -11.32 12.77
CA ARG A 147 25.64 -12.31 12.99
C ARG A 147 26.09 -12.85 11.64
#